data_AF-A0A7X6VKF9-F1
#
_entry.id   AF-A0A7X6VKF9-F1
#
_cell.length_a   1.000
_cell.length_b   1.000
_cell.length_c   1.000
_cell.angle_alpha   90.00
_cell.angle_beta   90.00
_cell.angle_gamma   90.00
#
_symmetry.space_group_name_H-M   'P 1'
#
loop_
_entity.id
_entity.type
_entity.pdbx_description
1 polymer ?
#
loop_
_entity_poly.entity_id
_entity_poly.type
_entity_poly.pdbx_seq_one_letter_code
_entity_poly.pdbx_strand_id
1 'polypeptide(L)'
;MKYGIDLTVNPEGLKHAVELAKKQNVIIPTFRQMKDPEQYTPAAIKEKLKHTGLWDVDSVNLFRITWKNEPVKFGGLFGKANYVELPSALTGVDARIVAIVGKWFPTGAHKVGASFGCLVPRLI
;
A
#
# COMPACT_ATOMS: atom_id res chain seq x y z
N MET A 1 36.41 3.32 -0.42
CA MET A 1 35.28 4.02 -1.09
C MET A 1 34.28 4.43 -0.03
N LYS A 2 33.96 5.73 0.07
CA LYS A 2 33.13 6.34 1.13
C LYS A 2 31.74 6.70 0.59
N TYR A 3 31.13 5.80 -0.19
CA TYR A 3 29.88 6.03 -0.93
C TYR A 3 28.80 4.96 -0.64
N GLY A 4 28.80 4.38 0.57
CA GLY A 4 27.74 3.50 1.01
C GLY A 4 26.58 4.27 1.65
N ILE A 5 25.34 3.78 1.50
CA ILE A 5 24.21 4.28 2.28
C ILE A 5 24.48 3.95 3.75
N ASP A 6 24.50 4.97 4.62
CA ASP A 6 24.62 4.77 6.06
C ASP A 6 23.32 4.16 6.60
N LEU A 7 23.40 2.92 7.06
CA LEU A 7 22.26 2.18 7.61
C LEU A 7 22.18 2.29 9.13
N THR A 8 23.08 3.02 9.78
CA THR A 8 23.09 3.22 11.23
C THR A 8 21.74 3.74 11.69
N VAL A 9 21.18 3.09 12.72
CA VAL A 9 19.90 3.50 13.31
C VAL A 9 20.19 4.49 14.42
N ASN A 10 19.56 5.67 14.38
CA ASN A 10 19.54 6.61 15.49
C ASN A 10 18.41 6.21 16.46
N PRO A 11 18.71 5.69 17.67
CA PRO A 11 17.69 5.17 18.58
C PRO A 11 16.74 6.27 19.11
N GLU A 12 17.24 7.48 19.36
CA GLU A 12 16.42 8.60 19.85
C GLU A 12 15.45 9.07 18.77
N GLY A 13 15.94 9.22 17.52
CA GLY A 13 15.11 9.57 16.38
C GLY A 13 14.01 8.53 16.12
N LEU A 14 14.35 7.25 16.22
CA LEU A 14 13.37 6.15 16.11
C LEU A 14 12.30 6.24 17.21
N LYS A 15 12.72 6.43 18.46
CA LYS A 15 11.79 6.56 19.60
C LYS A 15 10.80 7.71 19.37
N HIS A 16 11.27 8.89 18.95
CA HIS A 16 10.39 10.02 18.64
C HIS A 16 9.41 9.70 17.51
N ALA A 17 9.86 9.05 16.44
CA ALA A 17 8.99 8.67 15.33
C ALA A 17 7.89 7.68 15.75
N VAL A 18 8.24 6.69 16.58
CA VAL A 18 7.27 5.72 17.13
C VAL A 18 6.26 6.40 18.05
N GLU A 19 6.71 7.30 18.93
CA GLU A 19 5.83 8.06 19.82
C GLU A 19 4.87 8.97 19.04
N LEU A 20 5.36 9.63 17.99
CA LEU A 20 4.52 10.44 17.11
C LEU A 20 3.47 9.60 16.38
N ALA A 21 3.87 8.45 15.81
CA ALA A 21 2.96 7.53 15.14
C ALA A 21 1.85 7.04 16.09
N LYS A 22 2.20 6.70 17.34
CA LYS A 22 1.24 6.33 18.38
C LYS A 22 0.28 7.49 18.71
N LYS A 23 0.81 8.70 18.93
CA LYS A 23 0.01 9.90 19.23
C LYS A 23 -1.00 10.23 18.12
N GLN A 24 -0.61 9.99 16.87
CA GLN A 24 -1.44 10.22 15.69
C GLN A 24 -2.33 9.01 15.32
N ASN A 25 -2.30 7.93 16.12
CA ASN A 25 -3.02 6.68 15.86
C ASN A 25 -2.74 6.08 14.47
N VAL A 26 -1.51 6.18 14.00
CA VAL A 26 -1.10 5.62 12.69
C VAL A 26 -1.02 4.11 12.80
N ILE A 27 -1.87 3.41 12.04
CA ILE A 27 -1.89 1.95 11.98
C ILE A 27 -1.13 1.49 10.73
N ILE A 28 -0.06 0.73 10.92
CA ILE A 28 0.81 0.28 9.83
C ILE A 28 0.54 -1.21 9.54
N PRO A 29 0.27 -1.61 8.28
CA PRO A 29 0.15 -3.02 7.92
C PRO A 29 1.51 -3.72 7.93
N THR A 30 1.50 -4.98 8.33
CA THR A 30 2.63 -5.91 8.14
C THR A 30 2.75 -6.34 6.67
N PHE A 31 3.92 -6.81 6.25
CA PHE A 31 4.07 -7.38 4.90
C PHE A 31 3.17 -8.59 4.65
N ARG A 32 2.84 -9.37 5.67
CA ARG A 32 1.87 -10.49 5.56
C ARG A 32 0.49 -9.97 5.18
N GLN A 33 0.04 -8.89 5.84
CA GLN A 33 -1.21 -8.20 5.52
C GLN A 33 -1.19 -7.60 4.12
N MET A 34 -0.08 -7.02 3.67
CA MET A 34 0.01 -6.48 2.31
C MET A 34 -0.03 -7.56 1.22
N LYS A 35 0.60 -8.73 1.47
CA LYS A 35 0.66 -9.85 0.52
C LYS A 35 -0.74 -10.47 0.30
N ASP A 36 -1.46 -10.68 1.40
CA ASP A 36 -2.83 -11.20 1.36
C ASP A 36 -3.75 -10.37 2.28
N PRO A 37 -4.22 -9.22 1.76
CA PRO A 37 -4.98 -8.26 2.55
C PRO A 37 -6.37 -8.77 2.88
N GLU A 38 -6.93 -9.64 2.04
CA GLU A 38 -8.24 -10.23 2.30
C GLU A 38 -8.18 -11.21 3.47
N GLN A 39 -7.14 -12.04 3.54
CA GLN A 39 -7.02 -13.00 4.64
C GLN A 39 -6.57 -12.35 5.96
N TYR A 40 -5.57 -11.46 5.93
CA TYR A 40 -4.86 -11.04 7.16
C TYR A 40 -5.21 -9.65 7.68
N THR A 41 -5.96 -8.83 6.93
CA THR A 41 -6.38 -7.52 7.45
C THR A 41 -7.39 -7.70 8.59
N PRO A 42 -7.16 -7.09 9.77
CA PRO A 42 -8.07 -7.23 10.91
C PRO A 42 -9.48 -6.72 10.59
N ALA A 43 -10.50 -7.37 11.16
CA ALA A 43 -11.90 -7.00 10.95
C ALA A 43 -12.18 -5.52 11.27
N ALA A 44 -11.62 -4.99 12.37
CA ALA A 44 -11.77 -3.58 12.74
C ALA A 44 -11.22 -2.62 11.68
N ILE A 45 -10.17 -2.99 10.95
CA ILE A 45 -9.63 -2.19 9.85
C ILE A 45 -10.54 -2.28 8.63
N LYS A 46 -11.03 -3.49 8.30
CA LYS A 46 -12.00 -3.66 7.20
C LYS A 46 -13.27 -2.85 7.43
N GLU A 47 -13.80 -2.80 8.65
CA GLU A 47 -14.97 -1.97 8.97
C GLU A 47 -14.68 -0.48 8.77
N LYS A 48 -13.52 0.01 9.24
CA LYS A 48 -13.11 1.40 8.97
C LYS A 48 -13.01 1.68 7.48
N LEU A 49 -12.37 0.78 6.72
CA LEU A 49 -12.18 0.92 5.27
C LEU A 49 -13.50 1.09 4.52
N LYS A 50 -14.60 0.44 4.93
CA LYS A 50 -15.93 0.61 4.32
C LYS A 50 -16.46 2.05 4.40
N HIS A 51 -15.96 2.83 5.35
CA HIS A 51 -16.33 4.23 5.56
C HIS A 51 -15.23 5.22 5.17
N THR A 52 -14.13 4.76 4.58
CA THR A 52 -12.99 5.58 4.18
C THR A 52 -12.92 5.68 2.65
N GLY A 53 -12.87 6.90 2.14
CA GLY A 53 -12.60 7.21 0.74
C GLY A 53 -11.19 6.81 0.32
N LEU A 54 -11.02 6.43 -0.95
CA LEU A 54 -9.72 6.05 -1.50
C LEU A 54 -8.69 7.21 -1.42
N TRP A 55 -9.17 8.45 -1.46
CA TRP A 55 -8.34 9.65 -1.46
C TRP A 55 -8.18 10.29 -0.08
N ASP A 56 -8.85 9.74 0.93
CA ASP A 56 -8.84 10.29 2.27
C ASP A 56 -7.47 10.08 2.93
N VAL A 57 -7.02 11.08 3.67
CA VAL A 57 -5.76 11.03 4.43
C VAL A 57 -6.03 10.34 5.77
N ASP A 58 -6.23 9.03 5.71
CA ASP A 58 -6.39 8.16 6.88
C ASP A 58 -5.35 7.02 6.86
N SER A 59 -4.78 6.71 8.02
CA SER A 59 -3.81 5.61 8.16
C SER A 59 -4.35 4.25 7.73
N VAL A 60 -5.67 4.00 7.78
CA VAL A 60 -6.24 2.73 7.30
C VAL A 60 -6.01 2.52 5.80
N ASN A 61 -5.88 3.59 5.02
CA ASN A 61 -5.54 3.50 3.60
C ASN A 61 -4.14 2.91 3.35
N LEU A 62 -3.25 2.84 4.36
CA LEU A 62 -1.98 2.11 4.23
C LEU A 62 -2.19 0.61 3.94
N PHE A 63 -3.31 0.02 4.38
CA PHE A 63 -3.68 -1.36 4.05
C PHE A 63 -4.10 -1.55 2.58
N ARG A 64 -4.40 -0.45 1.87
CA ARG A 64 -4.74 -0.43 0.44
C ARG A 64 -3.53 -0.23 -0.47
N ILE A 65 -2.29 -0.38 0.03
CA ILE A 65 -1.08 -0.39 -0.80
C ILE A 65 -0.96 -1.76 -1.50
N THR A 66 -1.88 -2.05 -2.42
CA THR A 66 -2.01 -3.33 -3.10
C THR A 66 -2.80 -3.21 -4.40
N TRP A 67 -2.48 -4.03 -5.40
CA TRP A 67 -3.23 -4.10 -6.66
C TRP A 67 -4.59 -4.79 -6.53
N LYS A 68 -4.87 -5.38 -5.36
CA LYS A 68 -6.07 -6.16 -5.05
C LYS A 68 -7.23 -5.33 -4.50
N ASN A 69 -7.17 -4.00 -4.56
CA ASN A 69 -8.26 -3.16 -4.04
C ASN A 69 -9.54 -3.34 -4.86
N GLU A 70 -10.69 -3.32 -4.20
CA GLU A 70 -11.97 -3.25 -4.91
C GLU A 70 -12.06 -1.94 -5.73
N PRO A 71 -12.52 -1.97 -6.99
CA PRO A 71 -12.47 -0.83 -7.90
C PRO A 71 -13.58 0.21 -7.65
N VAL A 72 -13.66 0.70 -6.41
CA VAL A 72 -14.62 1.71 -5.94
C VAL A 72 -13.91 2.92 -5.34
N LYS A 73 -14.52 4.09 -5.43
CA LYS A 73 -13.91 5.35 -4.94
C LYS A 73 -14.08 5.57 -3.43
N PHE A 74 -15.16 5.02 -2.87
CA PHE A 74 -15.52 5.18 -1.47
C PHE A 74 -15.83 3.81 -0.89
N GLY A 75 -15.31 3.54 0.29
CA GLY A 75 -15.39 2.21 0.86
C GLY A 75 -14.55 1.21 0.04
N GLY A 76 -15.04 -0.02 -0.01
CA GLY A 76 -14.40 -1.11 -0.73
C GLY A 76 -13.34 -1.82 0.11
N LEU A 77 -13.22 -3.12 -0.13
CA LEU A 77 -12.26 -3.97 0.56
C LEU A 77 -11.20 -4.44 -0.43
N PHE A 78 -11.10 -5.75 -0.59
CA PHE A 78 -10.12 -6.41 -1.41
C PHE A 78 -10.81 -7.40 -2.34
N GLY A 79 -10.14 -7.76 -3.42
CA GLY A 79 -10.58 -8.75 -4.37
C GLY A 79 -9.41 -9.22 -5.24
N LYS A 80 -9.69 -9.45 -6.52
CA LYS A 80 -8.66 -9.85 -7.49
C LYS A 80 -7.76 -8.66 -7.85
N ALA A 81 -6.58 -8.96 -8.38
CA ALA A 81 -5.70 -7.93 -8.90
C ALA A 81 -6.40 -7.16 -10.04
N ASN A 82 -6.32 -5.83 -10.01
CA ASN A 82 -6.84 -5.00 -11.07
C ASN A 82 -5.84 -4.95 -12.23
N TYR A 83 -6.21 -5.49 -13.38
CA TYR A 83 -5.42 -5.44 -14.60
C TYR A 83 -6.32 -5.40 -15.83
N VAL A 84 -5.75 -4.97 -16.94
CA VAL A 84 -6.35 -5.09 -18.27
C VAL A 84 -5.39 -5.86 -19.16
N GLU A 85 -5.93 -6.80 -19.91
CA GLU A 85 -5.17 -7.54 -20.92
C GLU A 85 -5.31 -6.83 -22.26
N LEU A 86 -4.18 -6.53 -22.90
CA LEU A 86 -4.17 -5.86 -24.19
C LEU A 86 -4.20 -6.93 -25.30
N PRO A 87 -5.22 -6.94 -26.17
CA PRO A 87 -5.35 -7.96 -27.20
C PRO A 87 -4.29 -7.79 -28.28
N SER A 88 -3.89 -8.88 -28.94
CA SER A 88 -2.96 -8.86 -30.08
C SER A 88 -3.46 -7.97 -31.23
N ALA A 89 -4.78 -7.87 -31.42
CA ALA A 89 -5.39 -6.96 -32.40
C ALA A 89 -5.08 -5.47 -32.14
N LEU A 90 -4.78 -5.10 -30.89
CA LEU A 90 -4.36 -3.75 -30.50
C LEU A 90 -2.83 -3.61 -30.49
N THR A 91 -2.12 -4.65 -30.04
CA THR A 91 -0.67 -4.57 -29.78
C THR A 91 0.19 -4.96 -31.00
N GLY A 92 -0.36 -5.71 -31.95
CA GLY A 92 0.33 -6.21 -33.14
C GLY A 92 1.38 -7.30 -32.86
N VAL A 93 1.39 -7.89 -31.65
CA VAL A 93 2.36 -8.91 -31.24
C VAL A 93 1.68 -10.13 -30.62
N ASP A 94 2.32 -11.29 -30.75
CA ASP A 94 1.85 -12.56 -30.14
C ASP A 94 2.07 -12.61 -28.62
N ALA A 95 2.95 -11.74 -28.10
CA ALA A 95 3.24 -11.68 -26.68
C ALA A 95 2.01 -11.23 -25.88
N ARG A 96 1.67 -11.98 -24.82
CA ARG A 96 0.59 -11.63 -23.89
C ARG A 96 0.99 -10.42 -23.05
N ILE A 97 0.26 -9.31 -23.20
CA ILE A 97 0.55 -8.05 -22.50
C ILE A 97 -0.54 -7.77 -21.46
N VAL A 98 -0.14 -7.67 -20.19
CA VAL A 98 -1.02 -7.34 -19.07
C VAL A 98 -0.58 -6.02 -18.46
N ALA A 99 -1.49 -5.05 -18.42
CA ALA A 99 -1.27 -3.76 -17.80
C ALA A 99 -1.96 -3.71 -16.43
N ILE A 100 -1.19 -3.50 -15.36
CA ILE A 100 -1.70 -3.44 -13.99
C ILE A 100 -2.29 -2.06 -13.70
N VAL A 101 -3.49 -1.99 -13.11
CA VAL A 101 -4.26 -0.75 -12.96
C VAL A 101 -3.96 -0.07 -11.63
N GLY A 102 -3.25 1.06 -11.69
CA GLY A 102 -2.86 1.84 -10.48
C GLY A 102 -3.91 2.82 -9.97
N LYS A 103 -5.02 2.97 -10.71
CA LYS A 103 -6.10 3.92 -10.40
C LYS A 103 -6.72 3.72 -9.01
N TRP A 104 -6.71 2.48 -8.52
CA TRP A 104 -7.36 2.09 -7.28
C TRP A 104 -6.40 2.09 -6.08
N PHE A 105 -5.26 2.75 -6.18
CA PHE A 105 -4.37 2.99 -5.04
C PHE A 105 -4.82 4.21 -4.23
N PRO A 106 -4.55 4.22 -2.91
CA PRO A 106 -4.89 5.35 -2.07
C PRO A 106 -4.14 6.62 -2.49
N THR A 107 -4.76 7.77 -2.23
CA THR A 107 -4.21 9.13 -2.47
C THR A 107 -3.70 9.40 -3.89
N GLY A 108 -4.08 8.55 -4.86
CA GLY A 108 -3.61 8.64 -6.25
C GLY A 108 -2.13 8.33 -6.46
N ALA A 109 -1.42 7.90 -5.41
CA ALA A 109 0.01 7.64 -5.44
C ALA A 109 0.29 6.17 -5.79
N HIS A 110 0.71 5.92 -7.04
CA HIS A 110 1.05 4.57 -7.53
C HIS A 110 2.50 4.13 -7.22
N LYS A 111 3.30 4.99 -6.57
CA LYS A 111 4.66 4.66 -6.06
C LYS A 111 4.75 4.58 -4.54
N VAL A 112 3.62 4.56 -3.85
CA VAL A 112 3.56 4.53 -2.37
C VAL A 112 4.24 3.29 -1.78
N GLY A 113 4.20 2.14 -2.46
CA GLY A 113 4.83 0.90 -1.98
C GLY A 113 6.35 0.98 -1.84
N ALA A 114 7.05 1.69 -2.73
CA ALA A 114 8.51 1.84 -2.65
C ALA A 114 8.90 2.70 -1.44
N SER A 115 8.21 3.82 -1.23
CA SER A 115 8.42 4.68 -0.06
C SER A 115 8.08 3.94 1.25
N PHE A 116 6.94 3.22 1.25
CA PHE A 116 6.49 2.45 2.40
C PHE A 116 7.48 1.32 2.75
N GLY A 117 8.00 0.61 1.75
CA GLY A 117 8.98 -0.46 1.93
C GLY A 117 10.32 0.01 2.50
N CYS A 118 10.70 1.27 2.28
CA CYS A 118 11.87 1.86 2.93
C CYS A 118 11.59 2.31 4.37
N LEU A 119 10.35 2.77 4.65
CA LEU A 119 9.95 3.29 5.94
C LEU A 119 9.71 2.19 6.98
N VAL A 120 8.91 1.18 6.64
CA VAL A 120 8.41 0.19 7.60
C VAL A 120 9.51 -0.62 8.30
N PRO A 121 10.55 -1.13 7.61
CA PRO A 121 11.64 -1.86 8.27
C PRO A 121 12.44 -1.03 9.29
N ARG A 122 12.29 0.30 9.26
CA ARG A 122 12.93 1.19 10.24
C ARG A 122 12.01 1.54 11.41
N LEU A 123 10.70 1.33 11.30
CA LEU A 123 9.71 1.68 12.32
C LEU A 123 9.23 0.51 13.17
N ILE A 124 9.21 -0.71 12.62
CA ILE A 124 8.71 -1.93 13.29
C ILE A 124 9.70 -3.08 13.22
#